data_AF-A0A527ZCJ2-F1
#
_entry.id   AF-A0A527ZCJ2-F1
#
_cell.length_a   1.000
_cell.length_b   1.000
_cell.length_c   1.000
_cell.angle_alpha   90.00
_cell.angle_beta   90.00
_cell.angle_gamma   90.00
#
_symmetry.space_group_name_H-M   'P 1'
#
loop_
_entity.id
_entity.type
_entity.pdbx_description
1 polymer ?
#
loop_
_entity_poly.entity_id
_entity_poly.type
_entity_poly.pdbx_seq_one_letter_code
_entity_poly.pdbx_strand_id
1 'polypeptide(L)'
;FVHLGKVADGTVNTGATVELKVDHARRSRLRANHSATHLIHEALREVLGTHVAQKGSLVAPERLRFDISHNKPISPDELEEVERMANEIVVQNSPVTTRLMSVDDAIAEGAMALFGEKYGDEVRVVSMGTGLHGGKANRPYSVELCGGTHVRATGDIGLVRIVSDSAVAAGVRRIEALTGEAARKHLDEQDKRLKAAAAALKISPADVPARVEALLDERKKLEKELTEARKKVALGDRSPAGVP
;
A
#
# COMPACT_ATOMS: atom_id res chain seq x y z
N PHE A 1 -1.98 23.42 21.21
CA PHE A 1 -2.59 22.06 21.23
C PHE A 1 -4.09 22.21 21.44
N VAL A 2 -4.92 21.45 20.72
CA VAL A 2 -6.38 21.51 20.82
C VAL A 2 -6.93 20.09 20.94
N HIS A 3 -7.83 19.86 21.90
CA HIS A 3 -8.55 18.60 22.05
C HIS A 3 -10.01 18.84 21.66
N LEU A 4 -10.51 18.10 20.66
CA LEU A 4 -11.92 18.10 20.29
C LEU A 4 -12.59 16.84 20.82
N GLY A 5 -13.77 17.00 21.42
CA GLY A 5 -14.52 15.90 21.98
C GLY A 5 -15.97 16.28 22.27
N LYS A 6 -16.76 15.27 22.63
CA LYS A 6 -18.13 15.43 23.11
C LYS A 6 -18.16 15.04 24.58
N VAL A 7 -18.85 15.83 25.39
CA VAL A 7 -19.15 15.48 26.78
C VAL A 7 -20.17 14.34 26.75
N ALA A 8 -19.76 13.16 27.19
CA ALA A 8 -20.62 11.98 27.22
C ALA A 8 -21.59 12.02 28.41
N ASP A 9 -21.13 12.56 29.54
CA ASP A 9 -21.89 12.73 30.77
C ASP A 9 -21.33 13.91 31.59
N GLY A 10 -22.17 14.56 32.41
CA GLY A 10 -21.78 15.66 33.29
C GLY A 10 -21.46 16.99 32.59
N THR A 11 -20.58 17.79 33.22
CA THR A 11 -20.17 19.12 32.74
C THR A 11 -18.66 19.28 32.84
N VAL A 12 -18.06 19.95 31.85
CA VAL A 12 -16.62 20.25 31.83
C VAL A 12 -16.42 21.74 32.14
N ASN A 13 -15.57 22.04 33.12
CA ASN A 13 -15.27 23.40 33.57
C ASN A 13 -13.79 23.73 33.40
N THR A 14 -13.49 25.00 33.10
CA THR A 14 -12.11 25.50 33.07
C THR A 14 -11.44 25.32 34.43
N GLY A 15 -10.18 24.86 34.43
CA GLY A 15 -9.41 24.61 35.65
C GLY A 15 -9.61 23.22 36.27
N ALA A 16 -10.49 22.37 35.71
CA ALA A 16 -10.64 20.99 36.15
C ALA A 16 -9.35 20.19 35.89
N THR A 17 -8.97 19.34 36.86
CA THR A 17 -7.94 18.32 36.65
C THR A 17 -8.50 17.21 35.77
N VAL A 18 -7.73 16.82 34.75
CA VAL A 18 -8.15 15.81 33.78
C VAL A 18 -7.12 14.70 33.67
N GLU A 19 -7.58 13.46 33.48
CA GLU A 19 -6.76 12.33 33.07
C GLU A 19 -6.95 12.11 31.56
N LEU A 20 -5.86 12.10 30.79
CA LEU A 20 -5.89 11.86 29.35
C LEU A 20 -5.42 10.43 29.04
N LYS A 21 -6.32 9.60 28.49
CA LYS A 21 -6.01 8.23 28.07
C LYS A 21 -5.93 8.13 26.56
N VAL A 22 -4.83 7.55 26.07
CA VAL A 22 -4.65 7.26 24.64
C VAL A 22 -5.13 5.84 24.37
N ASP A 23 -5.93 5.64 23.31
CA ASP A 23 -6.19 4.31 22.78
C ASP A 23 -4.88 3.74 22.18
N HIS A 24 -4.25 2.84 22.91
CA HIS A 24 -2.98 2.21 22.54
C HIS A 24 -3.12 1.27 21.35
N ALA A 25 -4.26 0.62 21.16
CA ALA A 25 -4.49 -0.26 20.00
C ALA A 25 -4.53 0.58 18.72
N ARG A 26 -5.31 1.68 18.74
CA ARG A 26 -5.34 2.65 17.64
C ARG A 26 -3.98 3.29 17.40
N ARG A 27 -3.28 3.71 18.47
CA ARG A 27 -1.94 4.31 18.37
C ARG A 27 -0.93 3.34 17.74
N SER A 28 -0.99 2.07 18.08
CA SER A 28 -0.07 1.06 17.53
C SER A 28 -0.28 0.87 16.03
N ARG A 29 -1.54 0.81 15.57
CA ARG A 29 -1.84 0.76 14.12
C ARG A 29 -1.36 1.99 13.36
N LEU A 30 -1.54 3.19 13.94
CA LEU A 30 -1.01 4.43 13.36
C LEU A 30 0.52 4.40 13.26
N ARG A 31 1.21 3.95 14.31
CA ARG A 31 2.68 3.80 14.31
C ARG A 31 3.16 2.82 13.24
N ALA A 32 2.49 1.68 13.08
CA ALA A 32 2.80 0.69 12.05
C ALA A 32 2.65 1.29 10.64
N ASN A 33 1.51 1.90 10.35
CA ASN A 33 1.27 2.55 9.05
C ASN A 33 2.23 3.71 8.78
N HIS A 34 2.58 4.50 9.80
CA HIS A 34 3.55 5.59 9.65
C HIS A 34 4.95 5.05 9.35
N SER A 35 5.38 4.04 10.09
CA SER A 35 6.71 3.43 9.92
C SER A 35 6.84 2.72 8.58
N ALA A 36 5.78 2.03 8.14
CA ALA A 36 5.72 1.44 6.80
C ALA A 36 5.79 2.50 5.69
N THR A 37 5.26 3.71 5.90
CA THR A 37 5.35 4.80 4.92
C THR A 37 6.82 5.16 4.65
N HIS A 38 7.66 5.22 5.70
CA HIS A 38 9.10 5.48 5.56
C HIS A 38 9.82 4.36 4.78
N LEU A 39 9.50 3.09 5.08
CA LEU A 39 10.09 1.95 4.37
C LEU A 39 9.68 1.93 2.89
N ILE A 40 8.39 2.18 2.61
CA ILE A 40 7.87 2.29 1.24
C ILE A 40 8.52 3.45 0.50
N HIS A 41 8.69 4.61 1.15
CA HIS A 41 9.30 5.78 0.53
C HIS A 41 10.75 5.51 0.11
N GLU A 42 11.54 4.89 0.98
CA GLU A 42 12.90 4.49 0.65
C GLU A 42 12.93 3.47 -0.50
N ALA A 43 12.12 2.41 -0.42
CA ALA A 43 12.03 1.38 -1.45
C ALA A 43 11.65 1.96 -2.82
N LEU A 44 10.69 2.89 -2.86
CA LEU A 44 10.32 3.60 -4.09
C LEU A 44 11.49 4.40 -4.68
N ARG A 45 12.34 5.01 -3.84
CA ARG A 45 13.51 5.76 -4.31
C ARG A 45 14.59 4.85 -4.86
N GLU A 46 14.78 3.67 -4.27
CA GLU A 46 15.72 2.68 -4.80
C GLU A 46 15.25 2.08 -6.13
N VAL A 47 13.97 1.77 -6.26
CA VAL A 47 13.39 1.14 -7.46
C VAL A 47 13.18 2.14 -8.60
N LEU A 48 12.57 3.30 -8.31
CA LEU A 48 12.16 4.25 -9.35
C LEU A 48 13.18 5.37 -9.56
N GLY A 49 14.00 5.67 -8.55
CA GLY A 49 15.01 6.73 -8.59
C GLY A 49 14.79 7.86 -7.57
N THR A 50 15.85 8.64 -7.35
CA THR A 50 15.93 9.67 -6.28
C THR A 50 15.04 10.90 -6.52
N HIS A 51 14.40 11.02 -7.68
CA HIS A 51 13.40 12.07 -7.96
C HIS A 51 12.05 11.82 -7.28
N VAL A 52 11.82 10.62 -6.76
CA VAL A 52 10.66 10.32 -5.93
C VAL A 52 10.75 11.14 -4.65
N ALA A 53 9.78 12.03 -4.47
CA ALA A 53 9.66 12.89 -3.31
C ALA A 53 8.20 12.94 -2.84
N GLN A 54 8.00 13.02 -1.53
CA GLN A 54 6.67 13.13 -0.94
C GLN A 54 5.91 14.38 -1.44
N LYS A 55 4.64 14.17 -1.80
CA LYS A 55 3.65 15.21 -2.16
C LYS A 55 2.43 15.20 -1.25
N GLY A 56 2.27 14.17 -0.42
CA GLY A 56 1.18 14.05 0.54
C GLY A 56 1.27 12.72 1.29
N SER A 57 0.76 12.70 2.53
CA SER A 57 0.71 11.47 3.32
C SER A 57 -0.54 11.48 4.19
N LEU A 58 -1.17 10.32 4.33
CA LEU A 58 -2.22 10.06 5.31
C LEU A 58 -1.93 8.73 6.00
N VAL A 59 -1.91 8.78 7.33
CA VAL A 59 -1.76 7.63 8.19
C VAL A 59 -3.04 7.47 8.99
N ALA A 60 -3.86 6.50 8.62
CA ALA A 60 -5.06 6.11 9.36
C ALA A 60 -4.82 4.78 10.09
N PRO A 61 -5.63 4.40 11.09
CA PRO A 61 -5.47 3.11 11.75
C PRO A 61 -5.72 1.90 10.82
N GLU A 62 -6.48 2.08 9.75
CA GLU A 62 -6.89 0.99 8.85
C GLU A 62 -6.01 0.92 7.60
N ARG A 63 -5.36 2.02 7.20
CA ARG A 63 -4.54 2.10 5.98
C ARG A 63 -3.56 3.27 6.01
N LEU A 64 -2.60 3.25 5.09
CA LEU A 64 -1.79 4.40 4.72
C LEU A 64 -2.01 4.79 3.26
N ARG A 65 -1.76 6.06 2.97
CA ARG A 65 -1.79 6.63 1.63
C ARG A 65 -0.59 7.56 1.47
N PHE A 66 0.21 7.33 0.43
CA PHE A 66 1.44 8.07 0.21
C PHE A 66 1.48 8.59 -1.22
N ASP A 67 1.51 9.92 -1.36
CA ASP A 67 1.54 10.59 -2.65
C ASP A 67 2.99 11.01 -2.95
N ILE A 68 3.48 10.67 -4.14
CA ILE A 68 4.87 10.89 -4.57
C ILE A 68 4.96 11.59 -5.92
N SER A 69 6.06 12.31 -6.16
CA SER A 69 6.41 12.78 -7.51
C SER A 69 6.87 11.62 -8.39
N HIS A 70 6.07 11.28 -9.39
CA HIS A 70 6.43 10.30 -10.41
C HIS A 70 5.52 10.48 -11.64
N ASN A 71 6.10 10.51 -12.83
CA ASN A 71 5.38 10.90 -14.07
C ASN A 71 4.79 9.71 -14.85
N LYS A 72 5.10 8.47 -14.46
CA LYS A 72 4.69 7.26 -15.17
C LYS A 72 3.85 6.36 -14.26
N PRO A 73 3.04 5.44 -14.80
CA PRO A 73 2.53 4.33 -14.01
C PRO A 73 3.69 3.48 -13.50
N ILE A 74 3.61 3.01 -12.25
CA ILE A 74 4.55 2.04 -11.70
C ILE A 74 4.06 0.66 -12.14
N SER A 75 4.97 -0.15 -12.68
CA SER A 75 4.65 -1.49 -13.14
C SER A 75 4.35 -2.44 -11.98
N PRO A 76 3.62 -3.54 -12.22
CA PRO A 76 3.39 -4.56 -11.19
C PRO A 76 4.69 -5.09 -10.57
N ASP A 77 5.70 -5.36 -11.40
CA ASP A 77 7.00 -5.88 -10.95
C ASP A 77 7.75 -4.86 -10.07
N GLU A 78 7.71 -3.57 -10.43
CA GLU A 78 8.28 -2.51 -9.58
C GLU A 78 7.54 -2.38 -8.25
N LEU A 79 6.20 -2.50 -8.23
CA LEU A 79 5.43 -2.47 -6.98
C LEU A 79 5.71 -3.69 -6.10
N GLU A 80 5.86 -4.88 -6.71
CA GLU A 80 6.25 -6.10 -6.01
C GLU A 80 7.65 -5.94 -5.39
N GLU A 81 8.59 -5.36 -6.13
CA GLU A 81 9.93 -5.09 -5.63
C GLU A 81 9.93 -4.10 -4.45
N VAL A 82 9.15 -3.02 -4.54
CA VAL A 82 8.99 -2.05 -3.44
C VAL A 82 8.42 -2.73 -2.19
N GLU A 83 7.38 -3.55 -2.36
CA GLU A 83 6.77 -4.31 -1.26
C GLU A 83 7.76 -5.31 -0.65
N ARG A 84 8.53 -6.01 -1.49
CA ARG A 84 9.56 -6.96 -1.07
C ARG A 84 10.61 -6.26 -0.21
N MET A 85 11.22 -5.19 -0.71
CA MET A 85 12.23 -4.41 0.01
C MET A 85 11.71 -3.89 1.36
N ALA A 86 10.48 -3.34 1.40
CA ALA A 86 9.89 -2.88 2.65
C ALA A 86 9.73 -4.03 3.67
N ASN A 87 9.25 -5.19 3.22
CA ASN A 87 9.07 -6.35 4.09
C ASN A 87 10.40 -7.00 4.52
N GLU A 88 11.46 -6.92 3.73
CA GLU A 88 12.80 -7.35 4.16
C GLU A 88 13.27 -6.59 5.40
N ILE A 89 12.95 -5.30 5.49
CA ILE A 89 13.27 -4.49 6.66
C ILE A 89 12.34 -4.80 7.84
N VAL A 90 11.06 -5.08 7.57
CA VAL A 90 10.09 -5.49 8.60
C VAL A 90 10.58 -6.76 9.31
N VAL A 91 11.01 -7.79 8.57
CA VAL A 91 11.42 -9.07 9.15
C VAL A 91 12.72 -9.01 9.94
N GLN A 92 13.56 -7.97 9.75
CA GLN A 92 14.74 -7.74 10.60
C GLN A 92 14.37 -7.56 12.08
N ASN A 93 13.14 -7.09 12.36
CA ASN A 93 12.69 -6.72 13.70
C ASN A 93 13.71 -5.84 14.45
N SER A 94 14.36 -4.93 13.72
CA SER A 94 15.43 -4.10 14.25
C SER A 94 14.84 -2.90 15.02
N PRO A 95 15.53 -2.40 16.05
CA PRO A 95 15.06 -1.23 16.80
C PRO A 95 14.88 -0.01 15.90
N VAL A 96 13.77 0.70 16.08
CA VAL A 96 13.54 2.02 15.49
C VAL A 96 14.05 3.07 16.47
N THR A 97 15.02 3.86 16.03
CA THR A 97 15.69 4.84 16.90
C THR A 97 15.35 6.25 16.46
N THR A 98 15.20 7.16 17.43
CA THR A 98 14.97 8.58 17.14
C THR A 98 15.90 9.45 17.96
N ARG A 99 16.47 10.46 17.31
CA ARG A 99 17.44 11.39 17.91
C ARG A 99 17.05 12.82 17.60
N LEU A 100 17.27 13.71 18.56
CA LEU A 100 17.21 15.16 18.35
C LEU A 100 18.63 15.63 18.00
N MET A 101 18.75 16.42 16.95
CA MET A 101 20.04 16.94 16.47
C MET A 101 19.83 18.21 15.64
N SER A 102 20.93 18.90 15.31
CA SER A 102 20.88 20.03 14.38
C SER A 102 20.49 19.58 12.97
N VAL A 103 19.97 20.51 12.16
CA VAL A 103 19.66 20.23 10.75
C VAL A 103 20.90 19.80 9.97
N ASP A 104 22.04 20.45 10.23
CA ASP A 104 23.30 20.16 9.55
C ASP A 104 23.81 18.75 9.88
N ASP A 105 23.72 18.34 11.16
CA ASP A 105 24.08 16.98 11.58
C ASP A 105 23.14 15.94 10.95
N ALA A 106 21.83 16.22 10.90
CA ALA A 106 20.86 15.33 10.26
C ALA A 106 21.18 15.13 8.77
N ILE A 107 21.49 16.20 8.04
CA ILE A 107 21.89 16.13 6.63
C ILE A 107 23.19 15.34 6.47
N ALA A 108 24.17 15.55 7.36
CA ALA A 108 25.45 14.82 7.33
C ALA A 108 25.27 13.31 7.58
N GLU A 109 24.28 12.91 8.38
CA GLU A 109 23.90 11.50 8.59
C GLU A 109 23.10 10.89 7.43
N GLY A 110 22.83 11.67 6.38
CA GLY A 110 22.06 11.25 5.21
C GLY A 110 20.55 11.28 5.45
N ALA A 111 20.08 12.02 6.47
CA ALA A 111 18.66 12.18 6.69
C ALA A 111 18.02 12.96 5.55
N MET A 112 16.94 12.40 5.00
CA MET A 112 16.19 13.05 3.95
C MET A 112 15.32 14.17 4.55
N ALA A 113 15.59 15.40 4.12
CA ALA A 113 14.71 16.54 4.40
C ALA A 113 13.45 16.43 3.52
N LEU A 114 12.28 16.52 4.15
CA LEU A 114 11.01 16.68 3.44
C LEU A 114 10.98 18.07 2.77
N PHE A 115 10.76 18.07 1.47
CA PHE A 115 10.83 19.27 0.63
C PHE A 115 9.74 20.29 1.03
N GLY A 116 10.12 21.54 1.31
CA GLY A 116 9.19 22.65 1.53
C GLY A 116 8.81 22.92 2.99
N GLU A 117 9.31 22.14 3.95
CA GLU A 117 9.14 22.44 5.38
C GLU A 117 10.24 23.38 5.90
N LYS A 118 9.87 24.35 6.73
CA LYS A 118 10.83 25.16 7.49
C LYS A 118 11.15 24.42 8.78
N TYR A 119 12.40 24.00 8.92
CA TYR A 119 12.89 23.37 10.15
C TYR A 119 13.36 24.44 11.14
N GLY A 120 13.15 24.18 12.44
CA GLY A 120 13.79 24.95 13.50
C GLY A 120 15.25 24.52 13.67
N ASP A 121 15.92 25.06 14.70
CA ASP A 121 17.33 24.78 14.96
C ASP A 121 17.60 23.30 15.33
N GLU A 122 16.58 22.61 15.85
CA GLU A 122 16.64 21.20 16.23
C GLU A 122 15.56 20.39 15.49
N VAL A 123 15.94 19.22 14.99
CA VAL A 123 15.07 18.29 14.27
C VAL A 123 15.12 16.91 14.88
N ARG A 124 14.00 16.18 14.76
CA ARG A 124 13.91 14.78 15.14
C ARG A 124 14.14 13.89 13.93
N VAL A 125 15.24 13.15 13.96
CA VAL A 125 15.56 12.14 12.94
C VAL A 125 15.06 10.78 13.43
N VAL A 126 14.35 10.06 12.56
CA VAL A 126 13.99 8.66 12.74
C VAL A 126 14.86 7.78 11.84
N SER A 127 15.36 6.69 12.38
CA SER A 127 16.14 5.70 11.64
C SER A 127 15.55 4.30 11.82
N MET A 128 15.42 3.55 10.72
CA MET A 128 14.84 2.22 10.68
C MET A 128 15.62 1.29 9.77
N GLY A 129 15.87 0.06 10.24
CA GLY A 129 16.41 -1.00 9.41
C GLY A 129 17.87 -0.83 9.02
N THR A 130 18.41 -1.90 8.42
CA THR A 130 19.71 -1.88 7.73
C THR A 130 19.49 -2.31 6.28
N GLY A 131 19.99 -1.52 5.34
CA GLY A 131 19.92 -1.86 3.92
C GLY A 131 20.70 -3.13 3.62
N LEU A 132 20.08 -4.03 2.85
CA LEU A 132 20.66 -5.33 2.49
C LEU A 132 21.39 -5.28 1.14
N HIS A 133 21.02 -4.32 0.29
CA HIS A 133 21.41 -4.26 -1.10
C HIS A 133 21.84 -2.86 -1.53
N GLY A 134 22.43 -2.76 -2.72
CA GLY A 134 22.73 -1.49 -3.37
C GLY A 134 23.69 -0.59 -2.59
N GLY A 135 23.59 0.72 -2.84
CA GLY A 135 24.44 1.74 -2.20
C GLY A 135 24.21 1.93 -0.70
N LYS A 136 23.14 1.33 -0.15
CA LYS A 136 22.79 1.36 1.28
C LYS A 136 23.09 0.05 2.02
N ALA A 137 23.77 -0.92 1.37
CA ALA A 137 24.18 -2.14 2.03
C ALA A 137 24.97 -1.86 3.31
N ASN A 138 24.55 -2.47 4.42
CA ASN A 138 25.12 -2.31 5.77
C ASN A 138 25.04 -0.89 6.34
N ARG A 139 24.12 -0.05 5.85
CA ARG A 139 23.82 1.28 6.38
C ARG A 139 22.37 1.36 6.83
N PRO A 140 21.99 2.34 7.66
CA PRO A 140 20.58 2.60 7.97
C PRO A 140 19.74 2.66 6.69
N TYR A 141 18.63 1.93 6.65
CA TYR A 141 17.81 1.83 5.44
C TYR A 141 17.03 3.13 5.20
N SER A 142 16.12 3.46 6.12
CA SER A 142 15.40 4.73 6.13
C SER A 142 15.97 5.63 7.23
N VAL A 143 16.31 6.87 6.87
CA VAL A 143 16.74 7.95 7.77
C VAL A 143 16.04 9.23 7.34
N GLU A 144 15.08 9.69 8.14
CA GLU A 144 14.18 10.78 7.74
C GLU A 144 13.91 11.75 8.90
N LEU A 145 13.70 13.02 8.57
CA LEU A 145 13.21 13.99 9.54
C LEU A 145 11.70 13.75 9.75
N CYS A 146 11.31 13.34 10.95
CA CYS A 146 9.91 13.05 11.24
C CYS A 146 9.55 13.24 12.71
N GLY A 147 8.59 14.14 12.97
CA GLY A 147 8.06 14.44 14.30
C GLY A 147 6.93 13.52 14.77
N GLY A 148 6.42 12.63 13.93
CA GLY A 148 5.31 11.75 14.31
C GLY A 148 5.75 10.54 15.13
N THR A 149 4.78 9.70 15.52
CA THR A 149 5.06 8.49 16.30
C THR A 149 5.37 7.30 15.41
N HIS A 150 6.34 6.49 15.81
CA HIS A 150 6.77 5.30 15.10
C HIS A 150 6.68 4.05 15.98
N VAL A 151 6.84 2.89 15.37
CA VAL A 151 6.97 1.62 16.09
C VAL A 151 8.27 1.56 16.90
N ARG A 152 8.41 0.59 17.80
CA ARG A 152 9.65 0.41 18.58
C ARG A 152 10.66 -0.45 17.85
N ALA A 153 10.19 -1.44 17.09
CA ALA A 153 11.00 -2.25 16.21
C ALA A 153 10.29 -2.44 14.87
N THR A 154 11.03 -2.65 13.79
CA THR A 154 10.45 -2.78 12.44
C THR A 154 9.45 -3.93 12.34
N GLY A 155 9.61 -4.98 13.15
CA GLY A 155 8.71 -6.13 13.21
C GLY A 155 7.34 -5.83 13.82
N ASP A 156 7.21 -4.75 14.61
CA ASP A 156 5.91 -4.29 15.12
C ASP A 156 4.97 -3.81 13.98
N ILE A 157 5.50 -3.59 12.77
CA ILE A 157 4.70 -3.32 11.56
C ILE A 157 3.92 -4.57 11.13
N GLY A 158 4.49 -5.76 11.38
CA GLY A 158 3.94 -7.07 11.04
C GLY A 158 4.11 -7.45 9.57
N LEU A 159 3.40 -6.76 8.68
CA LEU A 159 3.42 -6.99 7.23
C LEU A 159 3.13 -5.67 6.54
N VAL A 160 3.70 -5.45 5.36
CA VAL A 160 3.32 -4.37 4.44
C VAL A 160 2.69 -4.98 3.20
N ARG A 161 1.52 -4.48 2.80
CA ARG A 161 0.85 -4.87 1.55
C ARG A 161 0.43 -3.64 0.77
N ILE A 162 1.01 -3.40 -0.40
CA ILE A 162 0.60 -2.39 -1.36
C ILE A 162 -0.66 -2.90 -2.07
N VAL A 163 -1.71 -2.11 -2.03
CA VAL A 163 -3.03 -2.46 -2.59
C VAL A 163 -3.23 -1.83 -3.95
N SER A 164 -2.71 -0.62 -4.16
CA SER A 164 -2.92 0.08 -5.42
C SER A 164 -1.93 1.22 -5.64
N ASP A 165 -1.79 1.53 -6.92
CA ASP A 165 -1.09 2.68 -7.44
C ASP A 165 -2.01 3.46 -8.42
N SER A 166 -2.21 4.76 -8.20
CA SER A 166 -3.09 5.61 -9.03
C SER A 166 -2.55 7.02 -9.28
N ALA A 167 -2.92 7.65 -10.39
CA ALA A 167 -2.56 9.04 -10.68
C ALA A 167 -3.59 9.98 -10.02
N VAL A 168 -3.11 10.94 -9.24
CA VAL A 168 -3.99 11.87 -8.49
C VAL A 168 -3.86 13.33 -8.94
N ALA A 169 -2.75 13.66 -9.58
CA ALA A 169 -2.50 14.94 -10.25
C ALA A 169 -1.39 14.77 -11.31
N ALA A 170 -1.15 15.79 -12.12
CA ALA A 170 -0.03 15.78 -13.07
C ALA A 170 1.30 15.55 -12.34
N GLY A 171 2.00 14.47 -12.69
CA GLY A 171 3.27 14.08 -12.07
C GLY A 171 3.19 13.57 -10.64
N VAL A 172 2.00 13.22 -10.14
CA VAL A 172 1.80 12.69 -8.79
C VAL A 172 1.10 11.32 -8.81
N ARG A 173 1.77 10.31 -8.26
CA ARG A 173 1.23 8.96 -8.02
C ARG A 173 0.85 8.81 -6.55
N ARG A 174 -0.18 8.02 -6.27
CA ARG A 174 -0.64 7.66 -4.93
C ARG A 174 -0.50 6.16 -4.74
N ILE A 175 0.28 5.79 -3.74
CA ILE A 175 0.37 4.43 -3.22
C ILE A 175 -0.60 4.29 -2.06
N GLU A 176 -1.44 3.26 -2.10
CA GLU A 176 -2.22 2.83 -0.94
C GLU A 176 -1.69 1.49 -0.44
N ALA A 177 -1.47 1.40 0.87
CA ALA A 177 -0.98 0.19 1.49
C ALA A 177 -1.63 -0.07 2.85
N LEU A 178 -1.54 -1.32 3.28
CA LEU A 178 -2.04 -1.84 4.53
C LEU A 178 -0.88 -2.40 5.34
N THR A 179 -1.03 -2.38 6.67
CA THR A 179 -0.08 -3.05 7.57
C THR A 179 -0.74 -4.00 8.55
N GLY A 180 0.06 -4.92 9.10
CA GLY A 180 -0.31 -5.83 10.18
C GLY A 180 -1.64 -6.55 9.92
N GLU A 181 -2.57 -6.45 10.88
CA GLU A 181 -3.86 -7.13 10.83
C GLU A 181 -4.73 -6.71 9.63
N ALA A 182 -4.65 -5.45 9.18
CA ALA A 182 -5.40 -5.00 8.01
C ALA A 182 -4.87 -5.65 6.73
N ALA A 183 -3.54 -5.75 6.60
CA ALA A 183 -2.90 -6.47 5.49
C ALA A 183 -3.23 -7.96 5.53
N ARG A 184 -3.16 -8.60 6.71
CA ARG A 184 -3.52 -10.01 6.90
C ARG A 184 -4.96 -10.30 6.46
N LYS A 185 -5.93 -9.49 6.93
CA LYS A 185 -7.34 -9.64 6.54
C LYS A 185 -7.56 -9.45 5.04
N HIS A 186 -6.87 -8.48 4.44
CA HIS A 186 -6.94 -8.27 3.00
C HIS A 186 -6.49 -9.52 2.22
N LEU A 187 -5.36 -10.12 2.62
CA LEU A 187 -4.87 -11.36 2.01
C LEU A 187 -5.81 -12.55 2.23
N ASP A 188 -6.35 -12.71 3.45
CA ASP A 188 -7.37 -13.73 3.74
C ASP A 188 -8.61 -13.58 2.84
N GLU A 189 -9.04 -12.34 2.58
CA GLU A 189 -10.16 -12.06 1.68
C GLU A 189 -9.85 -12.38 0.22
N GLN A 190 -8.63 -12.11 -0.26
CA GLN A 190 -8.21 -12.49 -1.61
C GLN A 190 -8.19 -14.02 -1.77
N ASP A 191 -7.61 -14.74 -0.81
CA ASP A 191 -7.58 -16.20 -0.81
C ASP A 191 -9.00 -16.81 -0.81
N LYS A 192 -9.91 -16.27 0.01
CA LYS A 192 -11.32 -16.70 0.01
C LYS A 192 -11.98 -16.51 -1.36
N ARG A 193 -11.76 -15.36 -2.02
CA ARG A 193 -12.31 -15.09 -3.36
C ARG A 193 -11.75 -16.06 -4.40
N LEU A 194 -10.45 -16.33 -4.37
CA LEU A 194 -9.80 -17.28 -5.27
C LEU A 194 -10.33 -18.70 -5.07
N LYS A 195 -10.46 -19.15 -3.81
CA LYS A 195 -11.04 -20.46 -3.48
C LYS A 195 -12.50 -20.59 -3.93
N ALA A 196 -13.29 -19.54 -3.78
CA ALA A 196 -14.67 -19.52 -4.27
C ALA A 196 -14.73 -19.65 -5.80
N ALA A 197 -13.86 -18.94 -6.54
CA ALA A 197 -13.74 -19.06 -7.99
C ALA A 197 -13.30 -20.47 -8.42
N ALA A 198 -12.29 -21.03 -7.76
CA ALA A 198 -11.80 -22.39 -8.01
C ALA A 198 -12.89 -23.45 -7.79
N ALA A 199 -13.66 -23.32 -6.69
CA ALA A 199 -14.78 -24.21 -6.38
C ALA A 199 -15.88 -24.13 -7.45
N ALA A 200 -16.24 -22.93 -7.91
CA ALA A 200 -17.21 -22.75 -9.00
C ALA A 200 -16.75 -23.40 -10.31
N LEU A 201 -15.44 -23.37 -10.57
CA LEU A 201 -14.82 -23.96 -11.75
C LEU A 201 -14.47 -25.46 -11.57
N LYS A 202 -14.64 -26.02 -10.36
CA LYS A 202 -14.31 -27.40 -9.98
C LYS A 202 -12.84 -27.79 -10.26
N ILE A 203 -11.93 -26.89 -9.92
CA ILE A 203 -10.48 -27.04 -10.11
C ILE A 203 -9.72 -26.58 -8.86
N SER A 204 -8.40 -26.74 -8.84
CA SER A 204 -7.57 -26.15 -7.78
C SER A 204 -7.43 -24.63 -7.97
N PRO A 205 -7.17 -23.86 -6.89
CA PRO A 205 -6.86 -22.43 -6.98
C PRO A 205 -5.74 -22.07 -7.95
N ALA A 206 -4.72 -22.94 -8.06
CA ALA A 206 -3.58 -22.71 -8.94
C ALA A 206 -3.96 -22.79 -10.44
N ASP A 207 -4.99 -23.57 -10.77
CA ASP A 207 -5.43 -23.79 -12.15
C ASP A 207 -6.42 -22.72 -12.63
N VAL A 208 -6.86 -21.82 -11.74
CA VAL A 208 -7.90 -20.81 -12.05
C VAL A 208 -7.53 -19.95 -13.26
N PRO A 209 -6.31 -19.38 -13.38
CA PRO A 209 -5.95 -18.56 -14.54
C PRO A 209 -6.09 -19.32 -15.86
N ALA A 210 -5.48 -20.50 -15.96
CA ALA A 210 -5.51 -21.32 -17.18
C ALA A 210 -6.94 -21.75 -17.54
N ARG A 211 -7.78 -22.08 -16.54
CA ARG A 211 -9.18 -22.44 -16.78
C ARG A 211 -10.02 -21.26 -17.25
N VAL A 212 -9.78 -20.06 -16.73
CA VAL A 212 -10.45 -18.84 -17.17
C VAL A 212 -10.09 -18.53 -18.63
N GLU A 213 -8.82 -18.64 -19.02
CA GLU A 213 -8.39 -18.46 -20.41
C GLU A 213 -9.07 -19.45 -21.35
N ALA A 214 -9.07 -20.74 -20.99
CA ALA A 214 -9.75 -21.78 -21.77
C ALA A 214 -11.25 -21.51 -21.94
N LEU A 215 -11.94 -21.07 -20.87
CA LEU A 215 -13.36 -20.72 -20.93
C LEU A 215 -13.63 -19.48 -21.80
N LEU A 216 -12.74 -18.49 -21.81
CA LEU A 216 -12.87 -17.32 -22.66
C LEU A 216 -12.73 -17.67 -24.15
N ASP A 217 -11.81 -18.59 -24.48
CA ASP A 217 -11.62 -19.03 -25.85
C ASP A 217 -12.74 -19.97 -26.31
N GLU A 218 -13.22 -20.85 -25.44
CA GLU A 218 -14.43 -21.65 -25.68
C GLU A 218 -15.64 -20.75 -25.93
N ARG A 219 -15.82 -19.68 -25.14
CA ARG A 219 -16.91 -18.70 -25.33
C ARG A 219 -16.84 -18.05 -26.71
N LYS A 220 -15.66 -17.57 -27.13
CA LYS A 220 -15.47 -16.97 -28.47
C LYS A 220 -15.79 -17.97 -29.59
N LYS A 221 -15.45 -19.24 -29.42
CA LYS A 221 -15.75 -20.30 -30.40
C LYS A 221 -17.26 -20.54 -30.49
N LEU A 222 -17.93 -20.70 -29.35
CA LEU A 222 -19.38 -20.90 -29.28
C LEU A 222 -20.16 -19.69 -29.84
N GLU A 223 -19.69 -18.46 -29.61
CA GLU A 223 -20.29 -17.24 -30.20
C GLU A 223 -20.24 -17.24 -31.74
N LYS A 224 -19.12 -17.73 -32.33
CA LYS A 224 -19.00 -17.88 -33.79
C LYS A 224 -19.93 -18.96 -34.32
N GLU A 225 -19.93 -20.13 -33.69
CA GLU A 225 -20.80 -21.26 -34.08
C GLU A 225 -22.29 -20.89 -33.99
N LEU A 226 -22.69 -20.16 -32.94
CA LEU A 226 -24.06 -19.66 -32.79
C LEU A 226 -24.44 -18.69 -33.92
N THR A 227 -23.51 -17.82 -34.32
CA THR A 227 -23.74 -16.88 -35.43
C THR A 227 -23.91 -17.62 -36.76
N GLU A 228 -23.09 -18.63 -37.01
CA GLU A 228 -23.19 -19.48 -38.21
C GLU A 228 -24.48 -20.31 -38.21
N ALA A 229 -24.85 -20.91 -37.09
CA ALA A 229 -26.10 -21.66 -36.95
C ALA A 229 -27.31 -20.76 -37.22
N ARG A 230 -27.35 -19.55 -36.65
CA ARG A 230 -28.40 -18.55 -36.92
C ARG A 230 -28.47 -18.17 -38.39
N LYS A 231 -27.34 -17.99 -39.07
CA LYS A 231 -27.31 -17.75 -40.54
C LYS A 231 -27.87 -18.93 -41.32
N LYS A 232 -27.50 -20.17 -40.97
CA LYS A 232 -28.01 -21.38 -41.63
C LYS A 232 -29.52 -21.53 -41.45
N VAL A 233 -30.05 -21.28 -40.25
CA VAL A 233 -31.51 -21.29 -40.01
C VAL A 233 -32.22 -20.21 -40.84
N ALA A 234 -31.70 -18.98 -40.87
CA ALA A 234 -32.28 -17.90 -41.67
C ALA A 234 -32.25 -18.16 -43.20
N LEU A 235 -31.28 -18.94 -43.67
CA LEU A 235 -31.18 -19.35 -45.08
C LEU A 235 -32.02 -20.61 -45.39
N GLY A 236 -32.22 -21.50 -44.41
CA GLY A 236 -33.03 -22.71 -44.52
C GLY A 236 -34.54 -22.48 -44.52
N ASP A 237 -35.01 -21.33 -44.00
CA ASP A 237 -36.42 -20.92 -44.03
C ASP A 237 -36.90 -20.39 -45.40
N ARG A 238 -36.03 -20.45 -46.42
CA ARG A 238 -36.37 -20.23 -47.83
C ARG A 238 -36.51 -21.56 -48.59
N SER A 239 -37.44 -22.42 -48.18
CA SER A 239 -37.94 -23.46 -49.08
C SER A 239 -39.14 -22.90 -49.86
N PRO A 240 -39.18 -23.01 -51.20
CA PRO A 240 -40.24 -22.42 -52.01
C PRO A 240 -41.57 -23.11 -51.66
N ALA A 241 -42.59 -22.32 -51.34
CA ALA A 241 -43.95 -22.80 -51.27
C ALA A 241 -44.28 -23.48 -52.60
N GLY A 242 -44.35 -24.81 -52.57
CA GLY A 242 -44.74 -25.62 -53.72
C GLY A 242 -46.15 -25.22 -54.15
N VAL A 243 -46.28 -24.77 -55.39
CA VAL A 243 -47.56 -24.61 -56.07
C VAL A 243 -47.76 -25.88 -56.90
N PRO A 244 -48.81 -26.68 -56.65
CA PRO A 244 -49.24 -27.73 -57.58
C PRO A 244 -49.91 -27.12 -58.83
#